data_AF-K5B877-F1
#
_entry.id   AF-K5B877-F1
#
_cell.length_a   1.000
_cell.length_b   1.000
_cell.length_c   1.000
_cell.angle_alpha   90.00
_cell.angle_beta   90.00
_cell.angle_gamma   90.00
#
_symmetry.space_group_name_H-M   'P 1'
#
loop_
_entity.id
_entity.type
_entity.pdbx_description
1 polymer ?
#
loop_
_entity_poly.entity_id
_entity_poly.type
_entity_poly.pdbx_seq_one_letter_code
_entity_poly.pdbx_strand_id
1 'polypeptide(L)'
;GLAGAIAAAAALAVIGGVVGATVFGGRGAQVQTVAMAPMQPGERDGVTARLAVIEQGWGTELNWSCSYTKDWARNVDSYDLVVITRDGAETTVGSWRPAGDEATGLSAATAIPTRDIRAIEIRVSGSDQPLAVTTL
;
A
#
# COMPACT_ATOMS: atom_id res chain seq x y z
N GLY A 1 -62.51 -20.73 18.40
CA GLY A 1 -61.94 -20.37 19.70
C GLY A 1 -60.79 -21.31 19.99
N LEU A 2 -59.72 -20.77 20.57
CA LEU A 2 -58.47 -21.41 21.04
C LEU A 2 -58.50 -22.94 21.23
N ALA A 3 -57.45 -23.62 20.75
CA ALA A 3 -56.39 -24.18 21.61
C ALA A 3 -55.62 -25.27 20.85
N GLY A 4 -54.41 -24.97 20.42
CA GLY A 4 -53.48 -25.95 19.89
C GLY A 4 -52.18 -25.90 20.69
N ALA A 5 -52.15 -26.60 21.83
CA ALA A 5 -50.91 -26.94 22.51
C ALA A 5 -50.60 -28.41 22.21
N ILE A 6 -49.54 -28.67 21.45
CA ILE A 6 -48.92 -29.99 21.41
C ILE A 6 -47.42 -29.76 21.52
N ALA A 7 -46.90 -29.96 22.73
CA ALA A 7 -45.49 -30.19 22.94
C ALA A 7 -45.18 -31.64 22.56
N ALA A 8 -44.22 -31.86 21.68
CA ALA A 8 -43.58 -33.16 21.52
C ALA A 8 -42.08 -32.93 21.28
N ALA A 9 -41.31 -33.03 22.37
CA ALA A 9 -39.89 -33.21 22.29
C ALA A 9 -39.62 -34.66 21.82
N ALA A 10 -38.90 -34.80 20.71
CA ALA A 10 -38.27 -36.06 20.33
C ALA A 10 -36.82 -35.75 19.95
N ALA A 11 -35.94 -35.89 20.94
CA ALA A 11 -34.51 -35.99 20.71
C ALA A 11 -34.22 -37.35 20.09
N LEU A 12 -33.58 -37.39 18.92
CA LEU A 12 -32.84 -38.56 18.46
C LEU A 12 -31.50 -38.11 17.87
N ALA A 13 -30.46 -38.65 18.51
CA ALA A 13 -29.06 -38.43 18.27
C ALA A 13 -28.56 -39.18 17.02
N VAL A 14 -27.75 -38.45 16.24
CA VAL A 14 -26.51 -38.83 15.51
C VAL A 14 -26.46 -40.18 14.76
N ILE A 15 -26.13 -40.10 13.46
CA ILE A 15 -24.92 -40.64 12.79
C ILE A 15 -25.30 -40.93 11.33
N GLY A 16 -24.70 -40.18 10.40
CA GLY A 16 -24.84 -40.44 8.96
C GLY A 16 -24.14 -39.37 8.13
N GLY A 17 -22.95 -39.70 7.63
CA GLY A 17 -22.00 -38.76 7.05
C GLY A 17 -22.57 -37.86 5.96
N VAL A 18 -22.24 -36.58 6.07
CA VAL A 18 -22.34 -35.63 4.96
C VAL A 18 -20.93 -35.35 4.48
N VAL A 19 -20.69 -35.69 3.21
CA VAL A 19 -19.52 -35.27 2.44
C VAL A 19 -19.55 -33.75 2.36
N GLY A 20 -18.98 -33.10 3.35
CA GLY A 20 -18.81 -31.65 3.39
C GLY A 20 -17.53 -31.31 2.65
N ALA A 21 -17.64 -30.84 1.41
CA ALA A 21 -16.53 -30.22 0.70
C ALA A 21 -16.03 -29.04 1.53
N THR A 22 -14.90 -29.22 2.22
CA THR A 22 -14.21 -28.15 2.95
C THR A 22 -13.46 -27.27 1.96
N VAL A 23 -14.21 -26.49 1.17
CA VAL A 23 -13.67 -25.46 0.28
C VAL A 23 -13.52 -24.15 1.05
N PHE A 24 -12.75 -24.18 2.13
CA PHE A 24 -12.24 -22.96 2.75
C PHE A 24 -10.75 -23.15 2.94
N GLY A 25 -10.03 -23.06 1.81
CA GLY A 25 -8.60 -22.83 1.81
C GLY A 25 -8.35 -21.51 2.52
N GLY A 26 -8.04 -21.59 3.81
CA GLY A 26 -7.42 -20.51 4.54
C GLY A 26 -6.12 -20.17 3.85
N ARG A 27 -6.17 -19.24 2.89
CA ARG A 27 -5.01 -18.44 2.53
C ARG A 27 -4.70 -17.64 3.78
N GLY A 28 -3.90 -18.22 4.68
CA GLY A 28 -3.14 -17.42 5.62
C GLY A 28 -2.53 -16.30 4.78
N ALA A 29 -2.78 -15.05 5.16
CA ALA A 29 -2.24 -13.91 4.45
C ALA A 29 -0.72 -14.09 4.42
N GLN A 30 -0.19 -14.61 3.30
CA GLN A 30 1.23 -14.56 3.06
C GLN A 30 1.49 -13.08 2.89
N VAL A 31 2.08 -12.48 3.93
CA VAL A 31 2.69 -11.16 3.82
C VAL A 31 3.81 -11.35 2.81
N GLN A 32 3.52 -11.09 1.53
CA GLN A 32 4.55 -11.01 0.52
C GLN A 32 5.36 -9.76 0.86
N THR A 33 6.52 -9.96 1.47
CA THR A 33 7.52 -8.91 1.61
C THR A 33 8.01 -8.57 0.22
N VAL A 34 7.42 -7.54 -0.38
CA VAL A 34 7.87 -7.04 -1.68
C VAL A 34 9.24 -6.39 -1.50
N ALA A 35 10.22 -6.85 -2.26
CA ALA A 35 11.57 -6.31 -2.20
C ALA A 35 11.57 -4.86 -2.72
N MET A 36 12.00 -3.92 -1.87
CA MET A 36 12.13 -2.51 -2.24
C MET A 36 13.54 -2.21 -2.78
N ALA A 37 13.61 -1.53 -3.91
CA ALA A 37 14.84 -1.04 -4.52
C ALA A 37 15.18 0.36 -3.99
N PRO A 38 16.47 0.73 -3.85
CA PRO A 38 16.85 2.09 -3.48
C PRO A 38 16.45 3.09 -4.57
N MET A 39 15.90 4.23 -4.15
CA MET A 39 15.71 5.39 -5.02
C MET A 39 17.05 6.12 -5.25
N GLN A 40 17.19 6.75 -6.40
CA GLN A 40 18.33 7.61 -6.70
C GLN A 40 18.18 8.95 -5.96
N PRO A 41 19.28 9.64 -5.59
CA PRO A 41 19.20 11.00 -5.07
C PRO A 41 18.52 11.94 -6.07
N GLY A 42 17.69 12.85 -5.56
CA GLY A 42 17.09 13.91 -6.35
C GLY A 42 17.99 15.14 -6.48
N GLU A 43 17.39 16.29 -6.79
CA GLU A 43 18.08 17.57 -6.94
C GLU A 43 18.57 18.16 -5.60
N ARG A 44 17.97 17.74 -4.49
CA ARG A 44 18.33 18.22 -3.15
C ARG A 44 18.43 17.06 -2.16
N ASP A 45 19.53 17.03 -1.41
CA ASP A 45 19.71 16.10 -0.30
C ASP A 45 18.71 16.37 0.83
N GLY A 46 18.11 15.32 1.39
CA GLY A 46 17.27 15.43 2.59
C GLY A 46 16.62 14.11 2.98
N VAL A 47 16.40 13.24 1.99
CA VAL A 47 15.81 11.92 2.16
C VAL A 47 16.63 10.90 1.37
N THR A 48 16.87 9.74 1.97
CA THR A 48 17.15 8.50 1.22
C THR A 48 15.91 7.62 1.29
N ALA A 49 15.60 6.91 0.23
CA ALA A 49 14.37 6.13 0.16
C ALA A 49 14.56 4.80 -0.56
N ARG A 50 13.64 3.88 -0.28
CA ARG A 50 13.46 2.64 -1.02
C ARG A 50 12.01 2.54 -1.45
N LEU A 51 11.80 2.03 -2.66
CA LEU A 51 10.49 1.93 -3.28
C LEU A 51 10.33 0.54 -3.90
N ALA A 52 9.17 -0.06 -3.68
CA ALA A 52 8.65 -1.16 -4.45
C ALA A 52 7.52 -0.64 -5.34
N VAL A 53 7.61 -0.95 -6.64
CA VAL A 53 6.59 -0.66 -7.64
C VAL A 53 5.98 -1.98 -8.07
N ILE A 54 4.69 -2.16 -7.82
CA ILE A 54 4.00 -3.42 -8.02
C ILE A 54 2.93 -3.20 -9.09
N GLU A 55 3.10 -3.85 -10.23
CA GLU A 55 2.11 -3.84 -11.29
C GLU A 55 0.87 -4.63 -10.88
N GLN A 56 -0.29 -4.02 -11.08
CA GLN A 56 -1.59 -4.63 -10.83
C GLN A 56 -2.43 -4.56 -12.10
N GLY A 57 -3.37 -5.49 -12.27
CA GLY A 57 -4.26 -5.48 -13.43
C GLY A 57 -5.17 -4.24 -13.52
N TRP A 58 -5.28 -3.48 -12.43
CA TRP A 58 -6.07 -2.25 -12.32
C TRP A 58 -5.21 -0.97 -12.24
N GLY A 59 -3.87 -1.06 -12.19
CA GLY A 59 -2.99 0.09 -11.98
C GLY A 59 -1.66 -0.28 -11.34
N THR A 60 -1.19 0.54 -10.40
CA THR A 60 0.09 0.35 -9.71
C THR A 60 -0.07 0.54 -8.21
N GLU A 61 0.46 -0.41 -7.44
CA GLU A 61 0.66 -0.29 -6.00
C GLU A 61 2.10 0.14 -5.71
N LEU A 62 2.27 1.05 -4.76
CA LEU A 62 3.55 1.64 -4.39
C LEU A 62 3.75 1.47 -2.89
N ASN A 63 4.86 0.86 -2.50
CA ASN A 63 5.26 0.67 -1.10
C ASN A 63 6.65 1.26 -0.88
N TRP A 64 6.82 2.12 0.14
CA TRP A 64 8.10 2.80 0.34
C TRP A 64 8.47 2.99 1.81
N SER A 65 9.75 3.29 2.00
CA SER A 65 10.34 3.71 3.26
C SER A 65 11.36 4.82 3.02
N CYS A 66 11.55 5.68 4.01
CA CYS A 66 12.44 6.83 3.92
C CYS A 66 13.25 6.99 5.21
N SER A 67 14.48 7.48 5.08
CA SER A 67 15.29 7.97 6.19
C SER A 67 15.62 9.45 5.96
N TYR A 68 15.48 10.27 7.00
CA TYR A 68 15.72 11.71 6.94
C TYR A 68 17.20 12.00 7.21
N THR A 69 17.92 12.48 6.21
CA THR A 69 19.38 12.64 6.26
C THR A 69 19.83 14.04 6.69
N LYS A 70 18.89 14.97 6.87
CA LYS A 70 19.15 16.35 7.29
C LYS A 70 18.15 16.78 8.37
N ASP A 71 18.57 17.67 9.27
CA ASP A 71 17.70 18.14 10.36
C ASP A 71 16.45 18.85 9.85
N TRP A 72 16.58 19.66 8.79
CA TRP A 72 15.44 20.32 8.19
C TRP A 72 14.39 19.32 7.68
N ALA A 73 14.81 18.13 7.21
CA ALA A 73 13.93 17.11 6.65
C ALA A 73 13.01 16.50 7.73
N ARG A 74 13.39 16.54 9.01
CA ARG A 74 12.54 16.10 10.10
C ARG A 74 11.50 17.15 10.53
N ASN A 75 11.63 18.38 10.04
CA ASN A 75 10.87 19.54 10.51
C ASN A 75 9.99 20.17 9.42
N VAL A 76 9.83 19.51 8.26
CA VAL A 76 8.87 19.94 7.24
C VAL A 76 7.44 19.49 7.60
N ASP A 77 6.45 20.21 7.11
CA ASP A 77 5.04 19.91 7.40
C ASP A 77 4.58 18.57 6.83
N SER A 78 4.99 18.25 5.59
CA SER A 78 4.69 16.99 4.92
C SER A 78 5.58 16.73 3.70
N TYR A 79 5.57 15.48 3.27
CA TYR A 79 6.15 14.97 2.04
C TYR A 79 5.06 14.43 1.13
N ASP A 80 5.34 14.46 -0.17
CA ASP A 80 4.50 13.88 -1.22
C ASP A 80 5.27 12.82 -2.00
N LEU A 81 4.59 11.74 -2.36
CA LEU A 81 5.00 10.80 -3.39
C LEU A 81 4.28 11.17 -4.68
N VAL A 82 5.04 11.59 -5.68
CA VAL A 82 4.53 12.10 -6.95
C VAL A 82 4.85 11.11 -8.04
N VAL A 83 3.82 10.67 -8.76
CA VAL A 83 3.95 9.88 -9.99
C VAL A 83 3.95 10.84 -11.16
N ILE A 84 4.92 10.66 -12.07
CA ILE A 84 5.01 11.40 -13.32
C ILE A 84 4.84 10.42 -14.47
N THR A 85 3.84 10.65 -15.31
CA THR A 85 3.54 9.81 -16.47
C THR A 85 4.45 10.15 -17.66
N ARG A 86 4.48 9.27 -18.67
CA ARG A 86 5.29 9.45 -19.87
C ARG A 86 4.91 10.66 -20.72
N ASP A 87 3.66 11.11 -20.64
CA ASP A 87 3.19 12.37 -21.23
C ASP A 87 3.51 13.60 -20.37
N GLY A 88 4.09 13.42 -19.18
CA GLY A 88 4.53 14.48 -18.30
C GLY A 88 3.50 14.96 -17.28
N ALA A 89 2.32 14.35 -17.20
CA ALA A 89 1.37 14.67 -16.14
C ALA A 89 1.92 14.22 -14.77
N GLU A 90 1.71 15.04 -13.75
CA GLU A 90 2.13 14.76 -12.38
C GLU A 90 0.93 14.52 -11.49
N THR A 91 1.01 13.54 -10.59
CA THR A 91 -0.05 13.23 -9.64
C THR A 91 0.54 12.82 -8.30
N THR A 92 0.17 13.55 -7.25
CA THR A 92 0.45 13.13 -5.86
C THR A 92 -0.42 11.93 -5.52
N VAL A 93 0.21 10.80 -5.25
CA VAL A 93 -0.47 9.53 -4.94
C VAL A 93 -0.41 9.17 -3.46
N GLY A 94 0.44 9.85 -2.68
CA GLY A 94 0.49 9.70 -1.23
C GLY A 94 1.19 10.87 -0.57
N SER A 95 0.83 11.15 0.69
CA SER A 95 1.45 12.18 1.51
C SER A 95 1.63 11.70 2.95
N TRP A 96 2.71 12.13 3.60
CA TRP A 96 2.99 11.77 5.00
C TRP A 96 3.73 12.87 5.74
N ARG A 97 3.66 12.86 7.07
CA ARG A 97 4.46 13.74 7.93
C ARG A 97 5.69 13.00 8.45
N PRO A 98 6.84 13.66 8.59
CA PRO A 98 7.98 13.07 9.29
C PRO A 98 7.64 12.79 10.76
N ALA A 99 8.09 11.63 11.25
CA ALA A 99 7.98 11.25 12.65
C ALA A 99 9.28 10.53 13.07
N GLY A 100 10.19 11.27 13.71
CA GLY A 100 11.52 10.74 14.08
C GLY A 100 12.51 10.75 12.92
N ASP A 101 13.38 9.74 12.85
CA ASP A 101 14.48 9.63 11.88
C ASP A 101 14.09 8.95 10.57
N GLU A 102 12.99 8.21 10.55
CA GLU A 102 12.55 7.44 9.40
C GLU A 102 11.03 7.35 9.30
N ALA A 103 10.55 6.97 8.12
CA ALA A 103 9.17 6.57 7.87
C ALA A 103 9.16 5.22 7.17
N THR A 104 8.40 4.27 7.69
CA THR A 104 8.35 2.89 7.18
C THR A 104 6.90 2.45 7.00
N GLY A 105 6.68 1.42 6.17
CA GLY A 105 5.34 0.87 5.93
C GLY A 105 4.40 1.83 5.21
N LEU A 106 4.92 2.79 4.45
CA LEU A 106 4.11 3.69 3.65
C LEU A 106 3.64 2.98 2.38
N SER A 107 2.38 3.18 2.03
CA SER A 107 1.77 2.59 0.84
C SER A 107 0.73 3.50 0.20
N ALA A 108 0.57 3.34 -1.11
CA ALA A 108 -0.39 4.05 -1.94
C ALA A 108 -0.73 3.22 -3.19
N ALA A 109 -1.82 3.56 -3.84
CA ALA A 109 -2.26 2.95 -5.09
C ALA A 109 -2.71 4.02 -6.07
N THR A 110 -2.46 3.78 -7.36
CA THR A 110 -2.93 4.63 -8.46
C THR A 110 -3.52 3.78 -9.58
N ALA A 111 -4.50 4.32 -10.29
CA ALA A 111 -5.05 3.70 -11.50
C ALA A 111 -4.13 3.85 -12.72
N ILE A 112 -3.04 4.61 -12.60
CA ILE A 112 -2.04 4.77 -13.65
C ILE A 112 -1.30 3.43 -13.81
N PRO A 113 -1.28 2.82 -15.01
CA PRO A 113 -0.52 1.60 -15.25
C PRO A 113 0.99 1.83 -15.13
N THR A 114 1.75 0.87 -14.59
CA THR A 114 3.21 0.98 -14.40
C THR A 114 3.93 1.35 -15.69
N ARG A 115 3.49 0.78 -16.82
CA ARG A 115 4.05 1.07 -18.15
C ARG A 115 3.89 2.53 -18.59
N ASP A 116 2.93 3.26 -18.03
CA ASP A 116 2.66 4.66 -18.37
C ASP A 116 3.36 5.64 -17.41
N ILE A 117 3.96 5.12 -16.33
CA ILE A 117 4.80 5.88 -15.41
C ILE A 117 6.19 6.05 -16.02
N ARG A 118 6.69 7.29 -15.99
CA ARG A 118 8.06 7.66 -16.37
C ARG A 118 8.95 7.72 -15.14
N ALA A 119 8.48 8.38 -14.08
CA ALA A 119 9.25 8.59 -12.87
C ALA A 119 8.34 8.66 -11.65
N ILE A 120 8.92 8.39 -10.49
CA ILE A 120 8.30 8.52 -9.18
C ILE A 120 9.26 9.31 -8.31
N GLU A 121 8.76 10.36 -7.67
CA GLU A 121 9.57 11.30 -6.91
C GLU A 121 9.04 11.47 -5.48
N ILE A 122 9.96 11.70 -4.55
CA ILE A 122 9.65 12.17 -3.21
C ILE A 122 10.00 13.65 -3.13
N ARG A 123 9.04 14.48 -2.76
CA ARG A 123 9.18 15.93 -2.63
C ARG A 123 8.70 16.38 -1.24
N VAL A 124 9.18 17.53 -0.79
CA VAL A 124 8.47 18.27 0.27
C VAL A 124 7.14 18.74 -0.33
N SER A 125 6.03 18.60 0.39
CA SER A 125 4.73 19.02 -0.16
C SER A 125 4.75 20.51 -0.53
N GLY A 126 4.23 20.83 -1.71
CA GLY A 126 4.25 22.19 -2.28
C GLY A 126 5.59 22.62 -2.89
N SER A 127 6.57 21.72 -3.01
CA SER A 127 7.82 21.94 -3.74
C SER A 127 7.88 21.03 -4.96
N ASP A 128 8.43 21.56 -6.06
CA ASP A 128 8.69 20.78 -7.28
C ASP A 128 10.09 20.13 -7.29
N GLN A 129 10.93 20.44 -6.30
CA GLN A 129 12.28 19.88 -6.20
C GLN A 129 12.28 18.45 -5.66
N PRO A 130 12.72 17.43 -6.43
CA PRO A 130 12.80 16.06 -5.94
C PRO A 130 13.96 15.88 -4.95
N LEU A 131 13.71 15.11 -3.90
CA LEU A 131 14.70 14.66 -2.93
C LEU A 131 15.20 13.24 -3.22
N ALA A 132 14.32 12.40 -3.77
CA ALA A 132 14.63 11.06 -4.25
C ALA A 132 13.79 10.75 -5.48
N VAL A 133 14.35 9.99 -6.43
CA VAL A 133 13.72 9.68 -7.71
C VAL A 133 13.92 8.21 -8.11
N THR A 134 12.91 7.63 -8.73
CA THR A 134 12.99 6.35 -9.45
C THR A 134 12.42 6.53 -10.84
N THR A 135 13.21 6.26 -11.88
CA THR A 135 12.78 6.26 -13.28
C THR A 135 12.44 4.83 -13.73
N LEU A 136 11.38 4.66 -14.54
CA LEU A 136 10.87 3.36 -15.02
C LEU A 136 10.96 3.16 -16.54
#